data_AF-A0A6G3R0S1-F1
#
_entry.id   AF-A0A6G3R0S1-F1
#
_cell.length_a   1.000
_cell.length_b   1.000
_cell.length_c   1.000
_cell.angle_alpha   90.00
_cell.angle_beta   90.00
_cell.angle_gamma   90.00
#
_symmetry.space_group_name_H-M   'P 1'
#
loop_
_entity.id
_entity.type
_entity.pdbx_description
1 polymer ?
#
loop_
_entity_poly.entity_id
_entity_poly.type
_entity_poly.pdbx_seq_one_letter_code
_entity_poly.pdbx_strand_id
1 'polypeptide(L)'
;MSDSSTLPPARLHPEAELARDALSTPLLSRAVRLARWAGPATRVDAGGGLVEEQVPAAAEALGLSGEDAAADAAEAWRAAVDAGLVEVTDEEEGTVAAGADLGTVTGGGSPHEVLEVWLAALETVLADASVPDLGGLVDAIAAEDGSGELDLSSLDWDPEADAEFLDGVLGNLYLLTVGDDAAEAAPVPLPALAASVIVPDDMGEPTDDVLEQVSEAMMRLDDQFRMLEPAGLVEYQPVDEALMADADEEPAAPVDDTEVSRYGMVRLTPLGVYGLRARLLEAGFDAPAVGDLADKGADALLDGTAVFPPAAAHAETEQWLTRREPLAAAREL
;
A
#
# COMPACT_ATOMS: atom_id res chain seq x y z
N MET A 1 21.02 -0.68 16.14
CA MET A 1 19.60 -0.67 16.51
C MET A 1 19.27 -2.05 17.02
N SER A 2 18.98 -2.16 18.31
CA SER A 2 18.69 -3.44 18.99
C SER A 2 17.51 -3.20 19.93
N ASP A 3 16.36 -2.97 19.33
CA ASP A 3 15.06 -3.24 19.94
C ASP A 3 14.28 -4.03 18.89
N SER A 4 14.54 -5.33 18.83
CA SER A 4 13.67 -6.28 18.11
C SER A 4 12.40 -6.44 18.94
N SER A 5 11.55 -5.41 18.92
CA SER A 5 10.20 -5.50 19.45
C SER A 5 9.41 -6.34 18.47
N THR A 6 9.11 -7.59 18.83
CA THR A 6 8.17 -8.44 18.07
C THR A 6 6.87 -7.67 17.89
N LEU A 7 6.40 -7.57 16.65
CA LEU A 7 5.16 -6.87 16.34
C LEU A 7 3.96 -7.68 16.85
N PRO A 8 2.80 -7.03 17.12
CA PRO A 8 1.59 -7.76 17.49
C PRO A 8 1.19 -8.74 16.37
N PRO A 9 0.66 -9.93 16.71
CA PRO A 9 0.27 -10.92 15.73
C PRO A 9 -0.95 -10.50 14.92
N ALA A 10 -0.80 -10.40 13.59
CA ALA A 10 -1.89 -10.06 12.69
C ALA A 10 -2.95 -11.17 12.62
N ARG A 11 -4.21 -10.79 12.46
CA ARG A 11 -5.30 -11.72 12.16
C ARG A 11 -5.58 -11.69 10.66
N LEU A 12 -5.02 -12.64 9.94
CA LEU A 12 -5.16 -12.72 8.49
C LEU A 12 -6.45 -13.43 8.09
N HIS A 13 -7.06 -12.95 7.02
CA HIS A 13 -8.11 -13.70 6.33
C HIS A 13 -7.51 -14.92 5.60
N PRO A 14 -8.33 -15.95 5.29
CA PRO A 14 -7.86 -17.08 4.49
C PRO A 14 -7.27 -16.62 3.15
N GLU A 15 -6.16 -17.22 2.71
CA GLU A 15 -5.50 -16.86 1.44
C GLU A 15 -6.46 -16.91 0.24
N ALA A 16 -7.41 -17.84 0.21
CA ALA A 16 -8.40 -17.93 -0.86
C ALA A 16 -9.40 -16.76 -0.90
N GLU A 17 -9.62 -16.08 0.22
CA GLU A 17 -10.39 -14.84 0.28
C GLU A 17 -9.51 -13.67 -0.15
N LEU A 18 -8.30 -13.55 0.40
CA LEU A 18 -7.34 -12.51 0.03
C LEU A 18 -7.00 -12.53 -1.46
N ALA A 19 -6.78 -13.70 -2.06
CA ALA A 19 -6.52 -13.84 -3.49
C ALA A 19 -7.72 -13.40 -4.35
N ARG A 20 -8.95 -13.62 -3.86
CA ARG A 20 -10.15 -13.13 -4.56
C ARG A 20 -10.23 -11.61 -4.48
N ASP A 21 -9.93 -11.05 -3.31
CA ASP A 21 -9.91 -9.61 -3.09
C ASP A 21 -8.86 -8.97 -3.98
N ALA A 22 -7.64 -9.53 -4.04
CA ALA A 22 -6.55 -9.11 -4.93
C ALA A 22 -6.98 -9.08 -6.41
N LEU A 23 -7.59 -10.16 -6.90
CA LEU A 23 -8.12 -10.24 -8.28
C LEU A 23 -9.26 -9.26 -8.56
N SER A 24 -9.93 -8.76 -7.53
CA SER A 24 -11.02 -7.79 -7.64
C SER A 24 -10.55 -6.33 -7.58
N THR A 25 -9.28 -6.09 -7.24
CA THR A 25 -8.71 -4.73 -7.19
C THR A 25 -8.75 -4.08 -8.57
N PRO A 26 -9.09 -2.79 -8.66
CA PRO A 26 -9.02 -2.04 -9.91
C PRO A 26 -7.64 -2.15 -10.59
N LEU A 27 -6.55 -2.03 -9.83
CA LEU A 27 -5.18 -2.14 -10.35
C LEU A 27 -4.94 -3.46 -11.08
N LEU A 28 -5.12 -4.60 -10.39
CA LEU A 28 -4.80 -5.90 -10.97
C LEU A 28 -5.76 -6.27 -12.12
N SER A 29 -7.04 -5.88 -12.01
CA SER A 29 -8.01 -6.06 -13.08
C SER A 29 -7.63 -5.31 -14.36
N ARG A 30 -7.17 -4.05 -14.22
CA ARG A 30 -6.67 -3.24 -15.35
C ARG A 30 -5.38 -3.83 -15.91
N ALA A 31 -4.42 -4.19 -15.07
CA ALA A 31 -3.15 -4.80 -15.48
C ALA A 31 -3.36 -6.10 -16.29
N VAL A 32 -4.24 -7.01 -15.81
CA VAL A 32 -4.59 -8.24 -16.54
C VAL A 32 -5.28 -7.93 -17.88
N ARG A 33 -6.11 -6.89 -17.94
CA ARG A 33 -6.78 -6.47 -19.17
C ARG A 33 -5.79 -5.91 -20.18
N LEU A 34 -4.81 -5.12 -19.75
CA LEU A 34 -3.73 -4.64 -20.60
C LEU A 34 -2.80 -5.77 -21.06
N ALA A 35 -2.46 -6.71 -20.18
CA ALA A 35 -1.66 -7.88 -20.55
C ALA A 35 -2.34 -8.74 -21.63
N ARG A 36 -3.67 -8.84 -21.61
CA ARG A 36 -4.45 -9.51 -22.67
C ARG A 36 -4.61 -8.70 -23.94
N TRP A 37 -4.62 -7.37 -23.82
CA TRP A 37 -4.67 -6.45 -24.95
C TRP A 37 -3.33 -6.38 -25.68
N ALA A 38 -2.22 -6.52 -24.95
CA ALA A 38 -0.88 -6.53 -25.49
C ALA A 38 -0.74 -7.60 -26.58
N GLY A 39 -0.13 -7.20 -27.69
CA GLY A 39 0.11 -8.08 -28.82
C GLY A 39 1.41 -7.74 -29.54
N PRO A 40 1.70 -8.38 -30.68
CA PRO A 40 2.98 -8.20 -31.39
C PRO A 40 3.26 -6.78 -31.90
N ALA A 41 2.29 -5.87 -31.83
CA ALA A 41 2.42 -4.47 -32.23
C ALA A 41 2.51 -3.51 -31.03
N THR A 42 2.42 -4.02 -29.80
CA THR A 42 2.64 -3.22 -28.58
C THR A 42 4.12 -2.92 -28.46
N ARG A 43 4.43 -1.65 -28.22
CA ARG A 43 5.79 -1.12 -28.13
C ARG A 43 5.99 -0.46 -26.77
N VAL A 44 7.16 -0.68 -26.19
CA VAL A 44 7.61 -0.02 -24.97
C VAL A 44 8.80 0.88 -25.22
N ASP A 45 9.00 1.83 -24.33
CA ASP A 45 10.21 2.65 -24.26
C ASP A 45 11.34 1.92 -23.49
N ALA A 46 12.46 2.61 -23.29
CA ALA A 46 13.62 2.08 -22.59
C ALA A 46 13.37 1.76 -21.10
N GLY A 47 12.30 2.31 -20.51
CA GLY A 47 11.87 2.02 -19.14
C GLY A 47 10.80 0.93 -19.07
N GLY A 48 10.45 0.28 -20.19
CA GLY A 48 9.37 -0.71 -20.24
C GLY A 48 7.96 -0.10 -20.21
N GLY A 49 7.84 1.23 -20.21
CA GLY A 49 6.57 1.95 -20.29
C GLY A 49 5.98 1.90 -21.70
N LEU A 50 4.65 1.98 -21.83
CA LEU A 50 4.03 2.13 -23.15
C LEU A 50 4.50 3.44 -23.79
N VAL A 51 4.84 3.37 -25.08
CA VAL A 51 5.12 4.58 -25.86
C VAL A 51 3.90 5.50 -25.85
N GLU A 52 4.12 6.82 -25.79
CA GLU A 52 3.06 7.83 -25.64
C GLU A 52 1.94 7.68 -26.68
N GLU A 53 2.25 7.24 -27.90
CA GLU A 53 1.25 7.08 -28.96
C GLU A 53 0.27 5.92 -28.71
N GLN A 54 0.61 4.98 -27.82
CA GLN A 54 -0.21 3.82 -27.49
C GLN A 54 -1.01 3.98 -26.20
N VAL A 55 -0.66 4.95 -25.34
CA VAL A 55 -1.37 5.23 -24.08
C VAL A 55 -2.87 5.51 -24.28
N PRO A 56 -3.31 6.34 -25.26
CA PRO A 56 -4.74 6.57 -25.49
C PRO A 56 -5.50 5.29 -25.88
N ALA A 57 -4.88 4.41 -26.65
CA ALA A 57 -5.48 3.14 -27.05
C ALA A 57 -5.57 2.15 -25.87
N ALA A 58 -4.59 2.17 -24.96
CA ALA A 58 -4.62 1.41 -23.73
C ALA A 58 -5.73 1.90 -22.78
N ALA A 59 -5.87 3.21 -22.62
CA ALA A 59 -6.96 3.82 -21.85
C ALA A 59 -8.35 3.46 -22.42
N GLU A 60 -8.53 3.53 -23.75
CA GLU A 60 -9.75 3.07 -24.43
C GLU A 60 -9.99 1.57 -24.19
N ALA A 61 -8.94 0.75 -24.28
CA ALA A 61 -9.02 -0.68 -24.03
C ALA A 61 -9.43 -1.00 -22.59
N LEU A 62 -9.12 -0.14 -21.61
CA LEU A 62 -9.58 -0.23 -20.22
C LEU A 62 -10.99 0.36 -20.00
N GLY A 63 -11.46 1.22 -20.91
CA GLY A 63 -12.71 1.96 -20.78
C GLY A 63 -12.59 3.17 -19.85
N LEU A 64 -11.38 3.73 -19.72
CA LEU A 64 -11.10 4.92 -18.92
C LEU A 64 -11.41 6.19 -19.73
N SER A 65 -11.84 7.24 -19.02
CA SER A 65 -12.14 8.54 -19.59
C SER A 65 -11.92 9.62 -18.55
N GLY A 66 -11.54 10.82 -18.96
CA GLY A 66 -11.20 11.92 -18.04
C GLY A 66 -9.75 12.32 -18.22
N GLU A 67 -9.30 13.22 -17.36
CA GLU A 67 -7.95 13.79 -17.40
C GLU A 67 -6.91 12.76 -16.92
N ASP A 68 -7.29 11.89 -15.97
CA ASP A 68 -6.41 10.86 -15.39
C ASP A 68 -6.32 9.57 -16.23
N ALA A 69 -7.13 9.43 -17.29
CA ALA A 69 -7.26 8.17 -18.03
C ALA A 69 -5.93 7.67 -18.62
N ALA A 70 -5.04 8.59 -19.01
CA ALA A 70 -3.72 8.24 -19.51
C ALA A 70 -2.77 7.80 -18.39
N ALA A 71 -2.81 8.47 -17.23
CA ALA A 71 -2.00 8.13 -16.06
C ALA A 71 -2.40 6.76 -15.51
N ASP A 72 -3.69 6.53 -15.29
CA ASP A 72 -4.25 5.23 -14.86
C ASP A 72 -3.87 4.08 -15.80
N ALA A 73 -3.83 4.34 -17.12
CA ALA A 73 -3.45 3.33 -18.10
C ALA A 73 -1.93 3.04 -18.06
N ALA A 74 -1.11 4.07 -17.86
CA ALA A 74 0.34 3.93 -17.72
C ALA A 74 0.72 3.23 -16.41
N GLU A 75 0.05 3.54 -15.30
CA GLU A 75 0.18 2.85 -14.01
C GLU A 75 -0.17 1.36 -14.15
N ALA A 76 -1.36 1.04 -14.67
CA ALA A 76 -1.78 -0.34 -14.86
C ALA A 76 -0.85 -1.13 -15.80
N TRP A 77 -0.21 -0.45 -16.76
CA TRP A 77 0.79 -1.06 -17.63
C TRP A 77 2.07 -1.41 -16.87
N ARG A 78 2.61 -0.46 -16.09
CA ARG A 78 3.82 -0.70 -15.29
C ARG A 78 3.60 -1.82 -14.28
N ALA A 79 2.46 -1.80 -13.59
CA ALA A 79 2.05 -2.90 -12.72
C ALA A 79 1.95 -4.25 -13.46
N ALA A 80 1.52 -4.26 -14.73
CA ALA A 80 1.47 -5.49 -15.53
C ALA A 80 2.88 -6.02 -15.89
N VAL A 81 3.83 -5.13 -16.16
CA VAL A 81 5.23 -5.49 -16.44
C VAL A 81 5.91 -6.02 -15.18
N ASP A 82 5.85 -5.26 -14.09
CA ASP A 82 6.54 -5.58 -12.83
C ASP A 82 5.95 -6.83 -12.14
N ALA A 83 4.64 -7.05 -12.27
CA ALA A 83 3.97 -8.25 -11.77
C ALA A 83 4.09 -9.48 -12.71
N GLY A 84 4.91 -9.40 -13.77
CA GLY A 84 5.16 -10.53 -14.66
C GLY A 84 3.97 -10.94 -15.54
N LEU A 85 2.95 -10.09 -15.66
CA LEU A 85 1.80 -10.32 -16.55
C LEU A 85 2.18 -10.05 -18.02
N VAL A 86 3.14 -9.15 -18.23
CA VAL A 86 3.74 -8.80 -19.53
C VAL A 86 5.26 -8.95 -19.42
N GLU A 87 5.88 -9.57 -20.41
CA GLU A 87 7.34 -9.72 -20.49
C GLU A 87 7.87 -8.86 -21.64
N VAL A 88 8.88 -8.03 -21.37
CA VAL A 88 9.65 -7.33 -22.42
C VAL A 88 10.62 -8.34 -23.02
N THR A 89 10.40 -8.66 -24.30
CA THR A 89 11.12 -9.72 -25.03
C THR A 89 12.36 -9.22 -25.76
N ASP A 90 12.35 -7.95 -26.15
CA ASP A 90 13.47 -7.27 -26.78
C ASP A 90 13.47 -5.81 -26.30
N GLU A 91 14.49 -5.45 -25.52
CA GLU A 91 14.65 -4.09 -24.98
C GLU A 91 15.08 -3.08 -26.06
N GLU A 92 15.80 -3.53 -27.10
CA GLU A 92 16.25 -2.66 -28.19
C GLU A 92 15.12 -2.36 -29.18
N GLU A 93 14.30 -3.37 -29.49
CA GLU A 93 13.13 -3.21 -30.36
C GLU A 93 11.86 -2.77 -29.58
N GLY A 94 11.90 -2.84 -28.25
CA GLY A 94 10.80 -2.47 -27.36
C GLY A 94 9.58 -3.38 -27.53
N THR A 95 9.77 -4.68 -27.74
CA THR A 95 8.66 -5.62 -28.00
C THR A 95 8.28 -6.44 -26.78
N VAL A 96 6.99 -6.78 -26.66
CA VAL A 96 6.45 -7.49 -25.51
C VAL A 96 5.74 -8.79 -25.86
N ALA A 97 5.64 -9.69 -24.88
CA ALA A 97 4.83 -10.90 -24.91
C ALA A 97 4.01 -11.04 -23.61
N ALA A 98 3.05 -11.97 -23.60
CA ALA A 98 2.35 -12.34 -22.39
C ALA A 98 3.32 -13.05 -21.42
N GLY A 99 3.40 -12.56 -20.20
CA GLY A 99 4.24 -13.15 -19.16
C GLY A 99 3.62 -14.40 -18.54
N ALA A 100 4.43 -15.14 -17.79
CA ALA A 100 4.02 -16.41 -17.18
C ALA A 100 2.87 -16.23 -16.17
N ASP A 101 2.89 -15.12 -15.43
CA ASP A 101 1.94 -14.86 -14.34
C ASP A 101 0.54 -14.50 -14.81
N LEU A 102 0.38 -14.17 -16.10
CA LEU A 102 -0.95 -14.05 -16.70
C LEU A 102 -1.70 -15.39 -16.63
N GLY A 103 -1.03 -16.53 -16.73
CA GLY A 103 -1.64 -17.85 -16.54
C GLY A 103 -2.06 -18.09 -15.09
N THR A 104 -1.25 -17.63 -14.15
CA THR A 104 -1.49 -17.72 -12.69
C THR A 104 -2.81 -17.04 -12.32
N VAL A 105 -2.97 -15.76 -12.65
CA VAL A 105 -4.15 -14.95 -12.27
C VAL A 105 -5.42 -15.25 -13.07
N THR A 106 -5.31 -15.98 -14.19
CA THR A 106 -6.47 -16.31 -15.04
C THR A 106 -7.03 -17.71 -14.83
N GLY A 107 -6.59 -18.40 -13.77
CA GLY A 107 -7.18 -19.65 -13.28
C GLY A 107 -6.20 -20.83 -13.18
N GLY A 108 -4.91 -20.62 -13.45
CA GLY A 108 -3.88 -21.63 -13.31
C GLY A 108 -3.18 -21.65 -11.94
N GLY A 109 -3.21 -20.53 -11.21
CA GLY A 109 -2.47 -20.35 -9.95
C GLY A 109 -3.22 -20.77 -8.69
N SER A 110 -2.45 -21.11 -7.67
CA SER A 110 -2.89 -21.21 -6.28
C SER A 110 -3.18 -19.82 -5.70
N PRO A 111 -3.96 -19.71 -4.60
CA PRO A 111 -4.18 -18.43 -3.92
C PRO A 111 -2.87 -17.71 -3.53
N HIS A 112 -1.86 -18.47 -3.11
CA HIS A 112 -0.56 -17.92 -2.75
C HIS A 112 0.15 -17.27 -3.95
N GLU A 113 0.23 -17.97 -5.09
CA GLU A 113 0.85 -17.43 -6.31
C GLU A 113 0.10 -16.19 -6.83
N VAL A 114 -1.23 -16.14 -6.68
CA VAL A 114 -2.01 -14.93 -7.01
C VAL A 114 -1.64 -13.76 -6.10
N LEU A 115 -1.40 -14.02 -4.81
CA LEU A 115 -0.98 -12.99 -3.85
C LEU A 115 0.45 -12.52 -4.13
N GLU A 116 1.36 -13.39 -4.58
CA GLU A 116 2.70 -13.00 -5.02
C GLU A 116 2.64 -12.02 -6.21
N VAL A 117 1.78 -12.29 -7.20
CA VAL A 117 1.57 -11.38 -8.34
C VAL A 117 0.99 -10.04 -7.88
N TRP A 118 0.04 -10.06 -6.94
CA TRP A 118 -0.51 -8.82 -6.37
C TRP A 118 0.53 -8.04 -5.57
N LEU A 119 1.39 -8.70 -4.79
CA LEU A 119 2.48 -8.05 -4.06
C LEU A 119 3.44 -7.35 -5.02
N ALA A 120 3.83 -8.01 -6.12
CA ALA A 120 4.68 -7.39 -7.14
C ALA A 120 4.02 -6.15 -7.78
N ALA A 121 2.72 -6.20 -8.07
CA ALA A 121 1.99 -5.03 -8.56
C ALA A 121 1.88 -3.91 -7.51
N LEU A 122 1.73 -4.26 -6.23
CA LEU A 122 1.67 -3.30 -5.13
C LEU A 122 3.00 -2.55 -4.96
N GLU A 123 4.14 -3.24 -5.11
CA GLU A 123 5.47 -2.60 -5.05
C GLU A 123 5.61 -1.48 -6.07
N THR A 124 5.10 -1.66 -7.30
CA THR A 124 5.08 -0.61 -8.33
C THR A 124 4.31 0.61 -7.86
N VAL A 125 3.12 0.44 -7.28
CA VAL A 125 2.28 1.55 -6.82
C VAL A 125 2.87 2.23 -5.59
N LEU A 126 3.53 1.49 -4.70
CA LEU A 126 4.24 2.07 -3.55
C LEU A 126 5.45 2.90 -3.99
N ALA A 127 6.18 2.45 -5.01
CA ALA A 127 7.26 3.22 -5.61
C ALA A 127 6.72 4.54 -6.20
N ASP A 128 5.59 4.50 -6.90
CA ASP A 128 4.94 5.68 -7.46
C ASP A 128 4.42 6.64 -6.41
N ALA A 129 3.75 6.12 -5.39
CA ALA A 129 3.25 6.92 -4.28
C ALA A 129 4.37 7.61 -3.49
N SER A 130 5.60 7.09 -3.56
CA SER A 130 6.76 7.72 -2.93
C SER A 130 7.28 8.93 -3.73
N VAL A 131 6.87 9.11 -4.99
CA VAL A 131 7.26 10.25 -5.81
C VAL A 131 6.30 11.43 -5.52
N PRO A 132 6.81 12.62 -5.17
CA PRO A 132 5.96 13.79 -4.95
C PRO A 132 5.25 14.23 -6.24
N ASP A 133 4.09 14.89 -6.12
CA ASP A 133 3.40 15.43 -7.30
C ASP A 133 4.25 16.53 -7.96
N LEU A 134 4.88 16.18 -9.08
CA LEU A 134 5.66 17.10 -9.91
C LEU A 134 4.77 17.87 -10.90
N GLY A 135 3.44 17.68 -10.91
CA GLY A 135 2.51 18.33 -11.83
C GLY A 135 2.60 19.86 -11.79
N GLY A 136 2.66 20.44 -10.58
CA GLY A 136 2.91 21.88 -10.41
C GLY A 136 4.30 22.33 -10.89
N LEU A 137 5.28 21.43 -10.89
CA LEU A 137 6.63 21.70 -11.39
C LEU A 137 6.66 21.74 -12.93
N VAL A 138 5.93 20.84 -13.61
CA VAL A 138 5.82 20.82 -15.09
C VAL A 138 5.18 22.10 -15.62
N ASP A 139 4.16 22.63 -14.93
CA ASP A 139 3.55 23.92 -15.26
C ASP A 139 4.50 25.10 -14.97
N ALA A 140 5.31 25.04 -13.92
CA ALA A 140 6.36 26.02 -13.64
C ALA A 140 7.49 25.98 -14.69
N ILE A 141 7.84 24.79 -15.19
CA ILE A 141 8.81 24.54 -16.26
C ILE A 141 8.30 25.08 -17.61
N ALA A 142 7.01 24.91 -17.91
CA ALA A 142 6.40 25.46 -19.12
C ALA A 142 6.33 27.00 -19.11
N ALA A 143 6.40 27.61 -17.92
CA ALA A 143 6.43 29.06 -17.74
C ALA A 143 7.84 29.68 -17.84
N GLU A 144 8.92 28.89 -17.70
CA GLU A 144 10.30 29.36 -17.87
C GLU A 144 10.89 28.98 -19.25
N ASP A 145 11.53 29.96 -19.90
CA ASP A 145 12.01 29.88 -21.29
C ASP A 145 13.01 28.72 -21.51
N GLY A 146 12.49 27.60 -22.01
CA GLY A 146 13.02 26.94 -23.22
C GLY A 146 14.35 26.18 -23.12
N SER A 147 14.75 25.66 -21.97
CA SER A 147 15.92 24.75 -21.88
C SER A 147 15.64 23.31 -21.46
N GLY A 148 14.42 22.96 -21.02
CA GLY A 148 13.91 21.57 -21.01
C GLY A 148 14.77 20.51 -20.29
N GLU A 149 15.76 20.91 -19.49
CA GLU A 149 16.61 20.03 -18.69
C GLU A 149 16.23 20.27 -17.24
N LEU A 150 15.66 19.23 -16.61
CA LEU A 150 15.27 19.25 -15.20
C LEU A 150 16.54 19.44 -14.36
N ASP A 151 16.68 20.58 -13.70
CA ASP A 151 17.64 20.69 -12.61
C ASP A 151 17.03 20.07 -11.35
N LEU A 152 16.95 18.73 -11.32
CA LEU A 152 16.50 17.96 -10.15
C LEU A 152 17.31 18.29 -8.88
N SER A 153 18.52 18.85 -9.03
CA SER A 153 19.34 19.28 -7.90
C SER A 153 18.88 20.59 -7.24
N SER A 154 17.98 21.33 -7.90
CA SER A 154 17.35 22.54 -7.35
C SER A 154 16.13 22.26 -6.47
N LEU A 155 15.58 21.04 -6.51
CA LEU A 155 14.40 20.64 -5.72
C LEU A 155 14.71 20.17 -4.29
N ASP A 156 15.98 19.96 -3.93
CA ASP A 156 16.40 19.33 -2.65
C ASP A 156 15.62 18.02 -2.34
N TRP A 157 15.11 17.35 -3.38
CA TRP A 157 14.30 16.15 -3.27
C TRP A 157 15.18 14.94 -2.92
N ASP A 158 14.83 14.26 -1.84
CA ASP A 158 15.46 13.03 -1.35
C ASP A 158 14.48 11.85 -1.54
N PRO A 159 14.63 11.04 -2.60
CA PRO A 159 13.71 9.93 -2.87
C PRO A 159 13.76 8.85 -1.78
N GLU A 160 14.91 8.66 -1.13
CA GLU A 160 15.04 7.74 -0.02
C GLU A 160 14.26 8.24 1.20
N ALA A 161 14.36 9.53 1.55
CA ALA A 161 13.60 10.11 2.66
C ALA A 161 12.08 10.03 2.44
N ASP A 162 11.65 10.18 1.19
CA ASP A 162 10.25 10.11 0.81
C ASP A 162 9.66 8.69 0.90
N ALA A 163 10.43 7.69 0.48
CA ALA A 163 10.07 6.29 0.68
C ALA A 163 10.04 5.94 2.18
N GLU A 164 11.04 6.38 2.95
CA GLU A 164 11.09 6.17 4.41
C GLU A 164 9.90 6.79 5.13
N PHE A 165 9.45 7.98 4.71
CA PHE A 165 8.26 8.62 5.25
C PHE A 165 7.01 7.75 5.03
N LEU A 166 6.76 7.31 3.79
CA LEU A 166 5.60 6.48 3.48
C LEU A 166 5.66 5.13 4.20
N ASP A 167 6.83 4.48 4.23
CA ASP A 167 7.05 3.23 4.97
C ASP A 167 6.78 3.41 6.48
N GLY A 168 7.22 4.53 7.06
CA GLY A 168 6.94 4.88 8.47
C GLY A 168 5.45 5.03 8.74
N VAL A 169 4.74 5.73 7.86
CA VAL A 169 3.28 5.90 7.93
C VAL A 169 2.55 4.57 7.84
N LEU A 170 2.91 3.72 6.86
CA LEU A 170 2.29 2.40 6.66
C LEU A 170 2.60 1.46 7.83
N GLY A 171 3.82 1.52 8.39
CA GLY A 171 4.19 0.78 9.60
C GLY A 171 3.35 1.18 10.83
N ASN A 172 3.14 2.48 11.05
CA ASN A 172 2.25 2.97 12.11
C ASN A 172 0.81 2.55 11.88
N LEU A 173 0.30 2.64 10.65
CA LEU A 173 -1.04 2.20 10.30
C LEU A 173 -1.22 0.69 10.52
N TYR A 174 -0.20 -0.13 10.20
CA TYR A 174 -0.19 -1.56 10.50
C TYR A 174 -0.28 -1.81 12.01
N LEU A 175 0.56 -1.15 12.82
CA LEU A 175 0.54 -1.26 14.29
C LEU A 175 -0.81 -0.90 14.90
N LEU A 176 -1.42 0.21 14.45
CA LEU A 176 -2.76 0.61 14.87
C LEU A 176 -3.83 -0.42 14.47
N THR A 177 -3.63 -1.12 13.36
CA THR A 177 -4.56 -2.13 12.85
C THR A 177 -4.43 -3.47 13.57
N VAL A 178 -3.24 -3.90 13.98
CA VAL A 178 -2.99 -5.22 14.61
C VAL A 178 -2.97 -5.21 16.14
N GLY A 179 -2.99 -4.04 16.77
CA GLY A 179 -2.95 -3.88 18.23
C GLY A 179 -4.15 -4.43 19.00
N ASP A 180 -4.14 -4.30 20.33
CA ASP A 180 -5.09 -4.95 21.26
C ASP A 180 -6.59 -4.66 20.99
N ASP A 181 -6.90 -3.54 20.33
CA ASP A 181 -8.26 -3.11 19.95
C ASP A 181 -8.61 -3.35 18.46
N ALA A 182 -7.85 -4.19 17.76
CA ALA A 182 -8.00 -4.47 16.31
C ALA A 182 -9.37 -4.95 15.83
N ALA A 183 -10.22 -5.50 16.72
CA ALA A 183 -11.52 -6.08 16.35
C ALA A 183 -12.50 -5.04 15.75
N GLU A 184 -12.25 -3.75 15.99
CA GLU A 184 -12.98 -2.61 15.43
C GLU A 184 -12.01 -1.47 15.09
N ALA A 185 -10.89 -1.77 14.40
CA ALA A 185 -9.93 -0.74 13.99
C ALA A 185 -10.66 0.33 13.16
N ALA A 186 -11.00 1.44 13.82
CA ALA A 186 -11.69 2.55 13.22
C ALA A 186 -10.78 3.22 12.18
N PRO A 187 -11.34 3.82 11.12
CA PRO A 187 -10.55 4.67 10.24
C PRO A 187 -9.76 5.70 11.04
N VAL A 188 -8.49 5.90 10.66
CA VAL A 188 -7.55 6.83 11.29
C VAL A 188 -7.60 8.15 10.51
N PRO A 189 -7.77 9.30 11.20
CA PRO A 189 -7.68 10.60 10.55
C PRO A 189 -6.27 10.89 10.02
N LEU A 190 -6.16 11.48 8.83
CA LEU A 190 -4.85 11.82 8.27
C LEU A 190 -4.00 12.76 9.15
N PRO A 191 -4.56 13.81 9.80
CA PRO A 191 -3.78 14.65 10.70
C PRO A 191 -3.15 13.87 11.85
N ALA A 192 -3.86 12.88 12.40
CA ALA A 192 -3.35 12.04 13.48
C ALA A 192 -2.24 11.11 12.98
N LEU A 193 -2.39 10.56 11.77
CA LEU A 193 -1.39 9.70 11.16
C LEU A 193 -0.11 10.47 10.78
N ALA A 194 -0.24 11.65 10.18
CA ALA A 194 0.88 12.54 9.89
C ALA A 194 1.63 12.95 11.17
N ALA A 195 0.88 13.36 12.21
CA ALA A 195 1.46 13.71 13.51
C ALA A 195 2.22 12.54 14.15
N SER A 196 1.78 11.28 13.94
CA SER A 196 2.45 10.10 14.50
C SER A 196 3.86 9.85 13.99
N VAL A 197 4.22 10.40 12.83
CA VAL A 197 5.55 10.26 12.22
C VAL A 197 6.40 11.51 12.43
N ILE A 198 5.76 12.69 12.45
CA ILE A 198 6.45 13.99 12.50
C ILE A 198 6.68 14.48 13.93
N VAL A 199 5.72 14.28 14.84
CA VAL A 199 5.78 14.81 16.20
C VAL A 199 6.64 13.87 17.06
N PRO A 200 7.74 14.35 17.65
CA PRO A 200 8.56 13.52 18.54
C PRO A 200 7.80 13.09 19.80
N ASP A 201 7.98 11.84 20.23
CA ASP A 201 7.29 11.26 21.40
C ASP A 201 7.54 12.03 22.72
N ASP A 202 8.67 12.73 22.84
CA ASP A 202 9.04 13.51 24.03
C ASP A 202 8.67 15.01 23.94
N MET A 203 8.04 15.42 22.85
CA MET A 203 7.56 16.78 22.66
C MET A 203 6.27 17.03 23.48
N GLY A 204 6.20 18.20 24.12
CA GLY A 204 5.00 18.63 24.85
C GLY A 204 3.89 19.11 23.91
N GLU A 205 3.78 20.43 23.73
CA GLU A 205 2.88 21.00 22.73
C GLU A 205 3.64 21.17 21.40
N PRO A 206 3.08 20.73 20.25
CA PRO A 206 3.68 20.98 18.94
C PRO A 206 3.87 22.47 18.68
N THR A 207 5.02 22.86 18.13
CA THR A 207 5.28 24.23 17.69
C THR A 207 4.55 24.53 16.37
N ASP A 208 4.35 25.81 16.05
CA ASP A 208 3.72 26.23 14.79
C ASP A 208 4.40 25.59 13.57
N ASP A 209 5.74 25.57 13.53
CA ASP A 209 6.53 24.93 12.47
C ASP A 209 6.24 23.42 12.31
N VAL A 210 5.90 22.73 13.40
CA VAL A 210 5.56 21.30 13.39
C VAL A 210 4.12 21.11 12.90
N LEU A 211 3.21 22.00 13.28
CA LEU A 211 1.83 21.96 12.78
C LEU A 211 1.75 22.23 11.28
N GLU A 212 2.61 23.11 10.75
CA GLU A 212 2.77 23.34 9.31
C GLU A 212 3.24 22.05 8.60
N GLN A 213 4.30 21.41 9.10
CA GLN A 213 4.80 20.13 8.56
C GLN A 213 3.74 19.02 8.59
N VAL A 214 2.95 18.92 9.68
CA VAL A 214 1.85 17.95 9.78
C VAL A 214 0.79 18.22 8.72
N SER A 215 0.50 19.48 8.43
CA SER A 215 -0.49 19.88 7.41
C SER A 215 0.00 19.57 5.99
N GLU A 216 1.27 19.84 5.69
CA GLU A 216 1.90 19.47 4.41
C GLU A 216 1.90 17.95 4.21
N ALA A 217 2.31 17.21 5.24
CA ALA A 217 2.32 15.75 5.22
C ALA A 217 0.91 15.16 5.09
N MET A 218 -0.10 15.78 5.70
CA MET A 218 -1.50 15.37 5.52
C MET A 218 -1.93 15.49 4.05
N MET A 219 -1.60 16.60 3.37
CA MET A 219 -1.94 16.77 1.95
C MET A 219 -1.20 15.78 1.06
N ARG A 220 0.08 15.55 1.36
CA ARG A 220 0.85 14.51 0.67
C ARG A 220 0.22 13.13 0.86
N LEU A 221 -0.19 12.79 2.07
CA LEU A 221 -0.86 11.52 2.37
C LEU A 221 -2.20 11.38 1.63
N ASP A 222 -2.94 12.48 1.43
CA ASP A 222 -4.18 12.48 0.66
C ASP A 222 -3.94 11.99 -0.78
N ASP A 223 -2.90 12.47 -1.44
CA ASP A 223 -2.53 12.02 -2.79
C ASP A 223 -1.99 10.59 -2.81
N GLN A 224 -1.14 10.25 -1.84
CA GLN A 224 -0.57 8.90 -1.71
C GLN A 224 -1.65 7.85 -1.51
N PHE A 225 -2.64 8.09 -0.65
CA PHE A 225 -3.70 7.13 -0.40
C PHE A 225 -4.72 7.03 -1.54
N ARG A 226 -4.92 8.09 -2.34
CA ARG A 226 -5.67 8.00 -3.61
C ARG A 226 -5.01 7.02 -4.58
N MET A 227 -3.67 6.98 -4.64
CA MET A 227 -2.92 6.03 -5.47
C MET A 227 -2.98 4.60 -4.91
N LEU A 228 -2.93 4.44 -3.58
CA LEU A 228 -2.89 3.12 -2.93
C LEU A 228 -4.26 2.44 -2.81
N GLU A 229 -5.37 3.18 -2.85
CA GLU A 229 -6.72 2.63 -2.77
C GLU A 229 -7.05 1.68 -3.94
N PRO A 230 -6.79 2.02 -5.23
CA PRO A 230 -6.97 1.11 -6.36
C PRO A 230 -6.17 -0.21 -6.30
N ALA A 231 -5.04 -0.22 -5.57
CA ALA A 231 -4.25 -1.42 -5.29
C ALA A 231 -4.90 -2.32 -4.23
N GLY A 232 -5.91 -1.82 -3.51
CA GLY A 232 -6.59 -2.53 -2.44
C GLY A 232 -5.80 -2.56 -1.13
N LEU A 233 -4.77 -1.73 -0.97
CA LEU A 233 -3.99 -1.64 0.27
C LEU A 233 -4.81 -1.00 1.39
N VAL A 234 -5.51 0.09 1.07
CA VAL A 234 -6.28 0.90 2.01
C VAL A 234 -7.71 1.07 1.56
N GLU A 235 -8.63 1.26 2.52
CA GLU A 235 -9.88 1.96 2.28
C GLU A 235 -9.68 3.41 2.68
N TYR A 236 -9.99 4.32 1.76
CA TYR A 236 -9.63 5.71 1.88
C TYR A 236 -10.83 6.64 1.67
N GLN A 237 -10.95 7.64 2.54
CA GLN A 237 -11.84 8.77 2.36
C GLN A 237 -10.98 10.01 2.12
N PRO A 238 -11.04 10.64 0.93
CA PRO A 238 -10.28 11.86 0.62
C PRO A 238 -10.57 13.05 1.54
N VAL A 239 -9.62 13.97 1.59
CA VAL A 239 -9.81 15.29 2.21
C VAL A 239 -10.92 16.04 1.47
N ASP A 240 -11.80 16.70 2.23
CA ASP A 240 -12.85 17.56 1.67
C ASP A 240 -12.21 18.85 1.12
N GLU A 241 -12.17 18.99 -0.20
CA GLU A 241 -11.63 20.18 -0.88
C GLU A 241 -12.31 21.49 -0.43
N ALA A 242 -13.54 21.45 0.10
CA ALA A 242 -14.19 22.64 0.65
C ALA A 242 -13.50 23.16 1.91
N LEU A 243 -12.82 22.31 2.70
CA LEU A 243 -11.98 22.78 3.82
C LEU A 243 -10.75 23.54 3.34
N MET A 244 -10.19 23.14 2.19
CA MET A 244 -8.99 23.76 1.61
C MET A 244 -9.28 25.18 1.10
N ALA A 245 -10.51 25.43 0.64
CA ALA A 245 -10.94 26.74 0.14
C ALA A 245 -11.21 27.77 1.26
N ASP A 246 -11.51 27.31 2.47
CA ASP A 246 -11.88 28.13 3.63
C ASP A 246 -10.75 28.25 4.68
N ALA A 247 -9.53 27.80 4.37
CA ALA A 247 -8.38 27.77 5.30
C ALA A 247 -7.93 29.16 5.81
N ASP A 248 -8.47 30.26 5.26
CA ASP A 248 -8.29 31.63 5.72
C ASP A 248 -9.22 32.02 6.91
N GLU A 249 -10.19 31.18 7.28
CA GLU A 249 -11.07 31.41 8.44
C GLU A 249 -10.65 30.59 9.67
N GLU A 250 -10.37 31.31 10.76
CA GLU A 250 -9.92 30.76 12.04
C GLU A 250 -10.93 29.73 12.60
N PRO A 251 -10.49 28.51 12.99
CA PRO A 251 -11.41 27.42 13.33
C PRO A 251 -12.30 27.81 14.52
N ALA A 252 -13.59 27.96 14.24
CA ALA A 252 -14.57 28.32 15.23
C ALA A 252 -15.14 27.07 15.90
N ALA A 253 -14.77 26.86 17.17
CA ALA A 253 -15.32 25.87 18.12
C ALA A 253 -14.60 24.48 18.13
N PRO A 254 -14.74 23.67 19.20
CA PRO A 254 -14.01 22.41 19.31
C PRO A 254 -14.50 21.41 18.25
N VAL A 255 -13.52 20.81 17.58
CA VAL A 255 -13.70 19.85 16.49
C VAL A 255 -14.61 18.71 16.94
N ASP A 256 -15.77 18.54 16.29
CA ASP A 256 -16.61 17.35 16.50
C ASP A 256 -16.13 16.18 15.61
N ASP A 257 -16.56 14.95 15.90
CA ASP A 257 -16.14 13.76 15.14
C ASP A 257 -16.49 13.85 13.64
N THR A 258 -17.50 14.64 13.27
CA THR A 258 -17.89 14.91 11.88
C THR A 258 -16.90 15.84 11.20
N GLU A 259 -16.36 16.83 11.91
CA GLU A 259 -15.34 17.75 11.41
C GLU A 259 -13.99 17.05 11.20
N VAL A 260 -13.62 16.09 12.05
CA VAL A 260 -12.38 15.30 11.87
C VAL A 260 -12.40 14.48 10.58
N SER A 261 -13.55 13.88 10.23
CA SER A 261 -13.68 13.05 9.02
C SER A 261 -13.51 13.81 7.69
N ARG A 262 -13.61 15.14 7.72
CA ARG A 262 -13.40 16.01 6.55
C ARG A 262 -11.92 16.18 6.21
N TYR A 263 -11.02 15.89 7.16
CA TYR A 263 -9.56 15.91 6.95
C TYR A 263 -9.02 14.59 6.39
N GLY A 264 -9.89 13.74 5.84
CA GLY A 264 -9.54 12.46 5.27
C GLY A 264 -9.37 11.35 6.33
N MET A 265 -9.75 10.14 5.95
CA MET A 265 -9.74 8.97 6.83
C MET A 265 -9.16 7.77 6.09
N VAL A 266 -8.32 6.98 6.75
CA VAL A 266 -7.69 5.81 6.15
C VAL A 266 -7.75 4.59 7.08
N ARG A 267 -7.93 3.41 6.51
CA ARG A 267 -7.71 2.14 7.21
C ARG A 267 -7.12 1.10 6.27
N LEU A 268 -6.38 0.13 6.81
CA LEU A 268 -5.96 -1.01 6.01
C LEU A 268 -7.17 -1.91 5.68
N THR A 269 -7.16 -2.45 4.47
CA THR A 269 -8.00 -3.59 4.12
C THR A 269 -7.39 -4.88 4.71
N PRO A 270 -8.13 -6.00 4.78
CA PRO A 270 -7.52 -7.29 5.10
C PRO A 270 -6.37 -7.68 4.16
N LEU A 271 -6.48 -7.29 2.89
CA LEU A 271 -5.43 -7.48 1.88
C LEU A 271 -4.21 -6.59 2.15
N GLY A 272 -4.43 -5.34 2.59
CA GLY A 272 -3.35 -4.44 3.00
C GLY A 272 -2.60 -4.92 4.23
N VAL A 273 -3.28 -5.50 5.22
CA VAL A 273 -2.62 -6.14 6.37
C VAL A 273 -1.72 -7.28 5.92
N TYR A 274 -2.18 -8.11 4.98
CA TYR A 274 -1.36 -9.17 4.38
C TYR A 274 -0.15 -8.59 3.63
N GLY A 275 -0.36 -7.55 2.81
CA GLY A 275 0.69 -6.90 2.03
C GLY A 275 1.79 -6.29 2.88
N LEU A 276 1.42 -5.47 3.86
CA LEU A 276 2.39 -4.86 4.77
C LEU A 276 3.10 -5.89 5.64
N ARG A 277 2.40 -6.95 6.08
CA ARG A 277 3.06 -8.05 6.80
C ARG A 277 4.12 -8.73 5.93
N ALA A 278 3.83 -9.00 4.65
CA ALA A 278 4.80 -9.60 3.74
C ALA A 278 6.04 -8.71 3.58
N ARG A 279 5.86 -7.41 3.37
CA ARG A 279 6.95 -6.42 3.32
C ARG A 279 7.77 -6.38 4.60
N LEU A 280 7.11 -6.34 5.77
CA LEU A 280 7.78 -6.34 7.07
C LEU A 280 8.65 -7.59 7.27
N LEU A 281 8.15 -8.76 6.89
CA LEU A 281 8.91 -10.01 6.94
C LEU A 281 10.11 -9.99 5.99
N GLU A 282 9.96 -9.44 4.79
CA GLU A 282 11.05 -9.28 3.83
C GLU A 282 12.12 -8.31 4.32
N ALA A 283 11.72 -7.22 4.97
CA ALA A 283 12.60 -6.27 5.65
C ALA A 283 13.25 -6.83 6.94
N GLY A 284 12.90 -8.06 7.34
CA GLY A 284 13.51 -8.77 8.47
C GLY A 284 12.88 -8.45 9.83
N PHE A 285 11.71 -7.80 9.87
CA PHE A 285 10.93 -7.63 11.10
C PHE A 285 10.22 -8.93 11.49
N ASP A 286 10.06 -9.13 12.79
CA ASP A 286 9.25 -10.22 13.35
C ASP A 286 7.77 -9.79 13.38
N ALA A 287 7.03 -10.15 12.33
CA ALA A 287 5.62 -9.83 12.13
C ALA A 287 4.75 -11.11 12.20
N PRO A 288 4.48 -11.65 13.41
CA PRO A 288 3.71 -12.89 13.53
C PRO A 288 2.27 -12.74 13.04
N ALA A 289 1.62 -13.86 12.75
CA ALA A 289 0.18 -13.95 12.50
C ALA A 289 -0.45 -15.02 13.39
N VAL A 290 -1.71 -14.80 13.76
CA VAL A 290 -2.50 -15.80 14.48
C VAL A 290 -2.71 -17.01 13.58
N GLY A 291 -2.20 -18.16 13.99
CA GLY A 291 -2.18 -19.42 13.28
C GLY A 291 -0.77 -19.92 12.95
N ASP A 292 0.26 -19.08 13.05
CA ASP A 292 1.65 -19.43 12.71
C ASP A 292 2.22 -20.54 13.63
N LEU A 293 1.72 -20.64 14.86
CA LEU A 293 2.14 -21.64 15.85
C LEU A 293 1.24 -22.87 15.84
N ALA A 294 0.12 -22.86 15.11
CA ALA A 294 -0.89 -23.91 15.18
C ALA A 294 -0.36 -25.30 14.78
N ASP A 295 0.64 -25.36 13.89
CA ASP A 295 1.27 -26.62 13.46
C ASP A 295 2.57 -26.95 14.22
N LYS A 296 2.94 -26.14 15.22
CA LYS A 296 4.18 -26.28 16.02
C LYS A 296 3.97 -27.11 17.30
N GLY A 297 5.05 -27.40 18.01
CA GLY A 297 5.00 -28.09 19.31
C GLY A 297 4.42 -27.20 20.42
N ALA A 298 3.98 -27.82 21.52
CA ALA A 298 3.47 -27.09 22.69
C ALA A 298 4.53 -26.15 23.32
N ASP A 299 5.80 -26.51 23.25
CA ASP A 299 6.92 -25.66 23.67
C ASP A 299 6.96 -24.35 22.89
N ALA A 300 6.96 -24.44 21.55
CA ALA A 300 6.94 -23.28 20.66
C ALA A 300 5.65 -22.44 20.81
N LEU A 301 4.50 -23.09 21.03
CA LEU A 301 3.25 -22.41 21.31
C LEU A 301 3.35 -21.58 22.59
N LEU A 302 3.81 -22.18 23.70
CA LEU A 302 3.87 -21.51 25.00
C LEU A 302 4.93 -20.39 25.01
N ASP A 303 6.09 -20.61 24.39
CA ASP A 303 7.13 -19.59 24.28
C ASP A 303 6.67 -18.42 23.39
N GLY A 304 6.06 -18.71 22.24
CA GLY A 304 5.60 -17.69 21.29
C GLY A 304 4.41 -16.87 21.80
N THR A 305 3.41 -17.52 22.42
CA THR A 305 2.22 -16.82 22.93
C THR A 305 2.48 -16.02 24.20
N ALA A 306 3.63 -16.19 24.87
CA ALA A 306 3.98 -15.46 26.08
C ALA A 306 4.08 -13.93 25.88
N VAL A 307 4.39 -13.49 24.66
CA VAL A 307 4.49 -12.08 24.28
C VAL A 307 3.27 -11.57 23.52
N PHE A 308 2.28 -12.44 23.25
CA PHE A 308 1.08 -12.06 22.51
C PHE A 308 0.07 -11.35 23.41
N PRO A 309 -0.71 -10.43 22.85
CA PRO A 309 -1.94 -9.95 23.46
C PRO A 309 -2.86 -11.10 23.91
N PRO A 310 -3.59 -10.97 25.03
CA PRO A 310 -4.43 -12.05 25.56
C PRO A 310 -5.42 -12.63 24.54
N ALA A 311 -6.02 -11.78 23.70
CA ALA A 311 -6.97 -12.21 22.69
C ALA A 311 -6.29 -13.01 21.56
N ALA A 312 -5.08 -12.65 21.17
CA ALA A 312 -4.31 -13.37 20.16
C ALA A 312 -3.76 -14.70 20.70
N ALA A 313 -3.21 -14.71 21.92
CA ALA A 313 -2.76 -15.92 22.60
C ALA A 313 -3.89 -16.96 22.74
N HIS A 314 -5.11 -16.50 23.06
CA HIS A 314 -6.29 -17.35 23.13
C HIS A 314 -6.64 -17.96 21.78
N ALA A 315 -6.75 -17.13 20.74
CA ALA A 315 -7.08 -17.58 19.39
C ALA A 315 -6.02 -18.56 18.85
N GLU A 316 -4.73 -18.31 19.08
CA GLU A 316 -3.63 -19.21 18.72
C GLU A 316 -3.78 -20.57 19.41
N THR A 317 -4.05 -20.57 20.71
CA THR A 317 -4.22 -21.79 21.50
C THR A 317 -5.43 -22.61 21.04
N GLU A 318 -6.56 -21.96 20.75
CA GLU A 318 -7.74 -22.62 20.19
C GLU A 318 -7.45 -23.26 18.83
N GLN A 319 -6.73 -22.55 17.96
CA GLN A 319 -6.31 -23.06 16.66
C GLN A 319 -5.35 -24.26 16.77
N TRP A 320 -4.42 -24.23 17.72
CA TRP A 320 -3.49 -25.33 18.00
C TRP A 320 -4.21 -26.56 18.54
N LEU A 321 -5.17 -26.38 19.45
CA LEU A 321 -5.98 -27.46 20.03
C LEU A 321 -6.91 -28.10 19.00
N THR A 322 -7.54 -27.30 18.12
CA THR A 322 -8.49 -27.80 17.11
C THR A 322 -7.86 -28.78 16.12
N ARG A 323 -6.55 -28.67 15.88
CA ARG A 323 -5.78 -29.55 14.98
C ARG A 323 -5.30 -30.85 15.64
N ARG A 324 -5.53 -31.04 16.94
CA ARG A 324 -4.99 -32.16 17.73
C ARG A 324 -6.07 -32.94 18.47
N GLU A 325 -5.80 -34.23 18.69
CA GLU A 325 -6.62 -35.06 19.57
C GLU A 325 -6.46 -34.60 21.04
N PRO A 326 -7.56 -34.43 21.81
CA PRO A 326 -7.50 -33.83 23.14
C PRO A 326 -6.52 -34.49 24.11
N LEU A 327 -6.42 -35.83 24.10
CA LEU A 327 -5.50 -36.57 24.97
C LEU A 327 -4.02 -36.40 24.55
N ALA A 328 -3.76 -36.21 23.26
CA ALA A 328 -2.40 -35.97 22.77
C ALA A 328 -1.96 -34.55 23.14
N ALA A 329 -2.82 -33.55 22.87
CA ALA A 329 -2.60 -32.17 23.27
C ALA A 329 -2.32 -32.03 24.77
N ALA A 330 -3.15 -32.64 25.62
CA ALA A 330 -3.00 -32.59 27.07
C ALA A 330 -1.76 -33.33 27.63
N ARG A 331 -1.08 -34.16 26.82
CA ARG A 331 0.20 -34.77 27.20
C ARG A 331 1.40 -33.93 26.78
N GLU A 332 1.21 -33.09 25.78
CA GLU A 332 2.24 -32.23 25.22
C GLU A 332 2.37 -30.93 26.02
N LEU A 333 1.26 -30.41 26.53
CA LEU A 333 1.17 -29.33 27.52
C LEU A 333 1.52 -29.82 28.94
#